data_AF-A0A4S8P6Q9-F1
#
_entry.id   AF-A0A4S8P6Q9-F1
#
_cell.length_a   1.000
_cell.length_b   1.000
_cell.length_c   1.000
_cell.angle_alpha   90.00
_cell.angle_beta   90.00
_cell.angle_gamma   90.00
#
_symmetry.space_group_name_H-M   'P 1'
#
loop_
_entity.id
_entity.type
_entity.pdbx_description
1 polymer ?
#
loop_
_entity_poly.entity_id
_entity_poly.type
_entity_poly.pdbx_seq_one_letter_code
_entity_poly.pdbx_strand_id
1 'polypeptide(L)' 'MTGIGPWRKSSRSGNNQDNQCVEVRLNGETPQVSDSKLADDRPILTISAGSYRGLLAWVKDAPEQ' A
#
# COMPACT_ATOMS: atom_id res chain seq x y z
N MET A 1 -15.24 -10.42 -13.48
CA MET A 1 -15.27 -9.52 -12.30
C MET A 1 -13.85 -9.30 -11.85
N THR A 2 -13.34 -8.07 -11.97
CA THR A 2 -12.04 -7.73 -11.38
C THR A 2 -12.24 -7.65 -9.86
N GLY A 3 -11.89 -8.73 -9.15
CA GLY A 3 -12.12 -8.86 -7.72
C GLY A 3 -11.21 -7.94 -6.88
N ILE A 4 -11.55 -7.82 -5.60
CA ILE A 4 -10.67 -7.19 -4.61
C ILE A 4 -9.52 -8.14 -4.33
N GLY A 5 -8.29 -7.71 -4.63
CA GLY A 5 -7.07 -8.44 -4.30
C GLY A 5 -6.74 -8.41 -2.81
N PRO A 6 -5.91 -9.34 -2.32
CA PRO A 6 -5.48 -9.35 -0.92
C PRO A 6 -4.58 -8.15 -0.59
N TRP A 7 -4.56 -7.74 0.68
CA TRP A 7 -3.59 -6.77 1.18
C TRP A 7 -2.17 -7.34 1.12
N ARG A 8 -1.22 -6.50 0.71
CA ARG A 8 0.21 -6.80 0.65
C ARG A 8 0.96 -5.81 1.52
N LYS A 9 1.72 -6.34 2.48
CA LYS A 9 2.64 -5.58 3.33
C LYS A 9 3.96 -5.32 2.61
N SER A 10 4.61 -4.20 2.91
CA SER A 10 5.96 -3.90 2.42
C SER A 10 6.98 -4.93 2.93
N SER A 11 7.96 -5.29 2.11
CA SER A 11 9.09 -6.14 2.53
C SER A 11 10.09 -5.42 3.44
N ARG A 12 9.99 -4.08 3.54
CA ARG A 12 10.78 -3.26 4.49
C ARG A 12 10.17 -3.27 5.90
N SER A 13 8.99 -3.88 6.07
CA SER A 13 8.33 -4.10 7.35
C SER A 13 8.91 -5.35 8.01
N GLY A 14 9.60 -5.24 9.14
CA GLY A 14 10.09 -6.42 9.86
C GLY A 14 8.97 -7.25 10.50
N ASN A 15 9.30 -8.44 11.02
CA ASN A 15 8.32 -9.39 11.57
C ASN A 15 7.86 -9.12 13.01
N ASN A 16 8.47 -8.18 13.74
CA ASN A 16 8.08 -7.85 15.11
C ASN A 16 6.80 -7.01 15.17
N GLN A 17 6.09 -7.10 16.30
CA GLN A 17 4.79 -6.44 16.55
C GLN A 17 4.84 -4.90 16.45
N ASP A 18 6.03 -4.30 16.57
CA ASP A 18 6.26 -2.85 16.42
C ASP A 18 6.54 -2.40 14.97
N ASN A 19 6.65 -3.34 14.02
CA ASN A 19 6.85 -3.06 12.58
C ASN A 19 5.52 -3.01 11.81
N GLN A 20 4.56 -2.32 12.39
CA GLN A 20 3.26 -2.08 11.78
C GLN A 20 3.46 -1.14 10.58
N CYS A 21 2.83 -1.41 9.44
CA CYS A 21 3.22 -0.78 8.17
C CYS A 21 2.06 -0.46 7.23
N VAL A 22 2.37 0.36 6.23
CA VAL A 22 1.53 0.65 5.07
C VAL A 22 1.33 -0.62 4.26
N GLU A 23 0.07 -0.97 3.98
CA GLU A 23 -0.29 -2.08 3.08
C GLU A 23 -1.04 -1.57 1.87
N VAL A 24 -0.95 -2.33 0.78
CA VAL A 24 -1.55 -2.00 -0.50
C VAL A 24 -2.38 -3.16 -1.04
N ARG A 25 -3.48 -2.86 -1.72
CA ARG A 25 -4.25 -3.84 -2.50
C ARG A 25 -4.76 -3.22 -3.80
N LEU A 26 -5.29 -4.07 -4.66
CA LEU A 26 -6.04 -3.63 -5.85
C LEU A 26 -7.53 -3.90 -5.62
N ASN A 27 -8.36 -2.87 -5.80
CA ASN A 27 -9.80 -3.03 -5.96
C ASN A 27 -10.12 -2.88 -7.46
N GLY A 28 -10.17 -4.02 -8.15
CA GLY A 28 -10.09 -4.04 -9.61
C GLY A 28 -8.77 -3.45 -10.10
N GLU A 29 -8.82 -2.37 -10.88
CA GLU A 29 -7.62 -1.65 -11.34
C GLU A 29 -7.23 -0.47 -10.44
N THR A 30 -7.98 -0.22 -9.36
CA THR A 30 -7.78 0.94 -8.49
C THR A 30 -6.90 0.57 -7.29
N PRO A 31 -5.71 1.18 -7.14
CA PRO A 31 -4.87 0.99 -5.97
C PRO A 31 -5.51 1.56 -4.71
N GLN A 32 -5.45 0.79 -3.63
CA GLN A 32 -5.86 1.19 -2.30
C GLN A 32 -4.72 1.02 -1.32
N VAL A 33 -4.54 2.01 -0.46
CA VAL A 33 -3.49 2.07 0.56
C VAL A 33 -4.13 2.21 1.92
N SER A 34 -3.61 1.50 2.91
CA SER A 34 -4.11 1.62 4.27
C SER A 34 -3.03 1.27 5.29
N ASP A 35 -3.02 2.02 6.41
CA ASP A 35 -2.13 1.75 7.53
C ASP A 35 -2.70 0.64 8.41
N SER A 36 -1.98 -0.47 8.55
CA SER A 36 -2.40 -1.58 9.41
C SER A 36 -2.30 -1.27 10.92
N LYS A 37 -1.76 -0.10 11.31
CA LYS A 37 -1.71 0.38 12.70
C LYS A 37 -3.06 0.83 13.23
N LEU A 38 -3.91 1.32 12.32
CA LEU A 38 -5.23 1.78 12.67
C LEU A 38 -6.10 0.52 12.81
N ALA A 39 -6.69 0.37 13.99
CA ALA A 39 -7.44 -0.82 14.41
C ALA A 39 -8.79 -0.92 13.68
N ASP A 40 -9.91 -1.00 14.39
CA ASP A 40 -11.22 -1.26 13.79
C ASP A 40 -11.66 -0.21 12.75
N ASP A 41 -11.17 1.03 12.89
CA ASP A 41 -11.36 2.09 11.90
C ASP A 41 -10.09 2.26 11.06
N ARG A 42 -9.88 1.30 10.16
CA ARG A 42 -8.74 1.28 9.24
C ARG A 42 -9.08 2.03 7.95
N PRO A 43 -8.73 3.33 7.80
CA PRO A 43 -9.10 4.11 6.63
C PRO A 43 -8.44 3.57 5.36
N ILE A 44 -9.20 3.61 4.27
CA ILE A 44 -8.74 3.18 2.94
C ILE A 44 -8.56 4.40 2.07
N LEU A 45 -7.31 4.75 1.78
CA LEU A 45 -6.98 5.76 0.80
C LEU A 45 -7.05 5.14 -0.60
N THR A 46 -8.00 5.61 -1.41
CA THR A 46 -8.11 5.20 -2.82
C THR A 46 -7.30 6.16 -3.68
N ILE A 47 -6.36 5.63 -4.45
CA ILE A 47 -5.42 6.40 -5.26
C ILE A 47 -5.71 6.12 -6.73
N SER A 48 -5.58 7.13 -7.61
CA SER A 48 -5.67 6.89 -9.05
C SER A 48 -4.54 5.96 -9.51
N ALA A 49 -4.80 5.11 -10.51
CA ALA A 49 -3.78 4.23 -11.07
C ALA A 49 -2.57 5.03 -11.62
N GLY A 50 -2.80 6.22 -12.19
CA GLY A 50 -1.74 7.10 -12.70
C GLY A 50 -0.84 7.64 -11.59
N SER A 51 -1.42 8.18 -10.51
CA SER A 51 -0.66 8.69 -9.36
C SER A 51 0.14 7.58 -8.67
N TYR A 52 -0.46 6.39 -8.54
CA TYR A 52 0.23 5.23 -7.95
C TYR A 52 1.42 4.78 -8.81
N ARG A 53 1.28 4.74 -10.14
CA ARG A 53 2.40 4.46 -11.05
C ARG A 53 3.50 5.53 -10.95
N GLY A 54 3.13 6.81 -10.86
CA GLY A 54 4.09 7.91 -10.67
C GLY A 54 4.88 7.77 -9.37
N LEU A 55 4.20 7.46 -8.26
CA LEU A 55 4.86 7.17 -6.98
C LEU A 55 5.84 6.00 -7.11
N LEU A 56 5.42 4.88 -7.71
CA LEU A 56 6.29 3.71 -7.87
C LEU A 56 7.50 3.99 -8.77
N ALA A 57 7.35 4.84 -9.79
CA ALA A 57 8.48 5.27 -10.60
C ALA A 57 9.46 6.11 -9.77
N TRP A 58 8.94 7.11 -9.04
CA TRP A 58 9.75 7.96 -8.18
C TRP A 58 10.51 7.15 -7.11
N VAL A 59 9.87 6.19 -6.44
CA VAL A 59 10.53 5.34 -5.42
C VAL A 59 11.67 4.50 -6.03
N LYS A 60 11.55 4.05 -7.28
CA LYS A 60 12.59 3.26 -7.95
C LYS A 60 13.80 4.10 -8.35
N ASP A 61 13.56 5.35 -8.74
CA ASP A 61 14.59 6.24 -9.25
C ASP A 61 15.25 7.08 -8.13
N ALA A 62 14.59 7.19 -6.97
CA ALA A 62 15.13 7.91 -5.82
C ALA A 62 16.37 7.19 -5.24
N PRO A 63 17.45 7.92 -4.90
CA PRO A 63 18.56 7.34 -4.15
C PRO A 63 18.05 6.80 -2.81
N GLU A 64 18.61 5.67 -2.36
CA GLU A 64 18.25 5.09 -1.07
C GLU A 64 18.38 6.17 0.03
N GLN A 65 17.30 6.36 0.78
CA GLN A 65 17.27 7.21 1.98
C GLN A 65 17.90 6.48 3.16
#